data_AF-A0A3M1TH20-F1
#
_entry.id   AF-A0A3M1TH20-F1
#
_cell.length_a   1.000
_cell.length_b   1.000
_cell.length_c   1.000
_cell.angle_alpha   90.00
_cell.angle_beta   90.00
_cell.angle_gamma   90.00
#
_symmetry.space_group_name_H-M   'P 1'
#
loop_
_entity.id
_entity.type
_entity.pdbx_description
1 polymer ?
#
loop_
_entity_poly.entity_id
_entity_poly.type
_entity_poly.pdbx_seq_one_letter_code
_entity_poly.pdbx_strand_id
1 'polypeptide(L)'
;MGRIGVGASVPPGRAVDLSTEIFSEPGLTVTHDLDRLVLRVWLDAVDLSVGRQAVTWGTAILFPVADLWTTFSPFELDTSQKRGIDALRSTWGLFGGAAELDLVIADRGAIDDLSFGGRVVAYTRVADLWGGIAKHWNEIFLFAGGSADAGAVKLRADLAGIYDLDAAAPQLPRATVGLDAIRPDLSLSLEVHFNGAGAAPGEAYLTYASESEPLGRGETYLMGRVYGGAALRWVPTEPLTVSASALANALDPSAMVVVSLAYAPTEAATVSLGLFRGFGTAPALAPRPELPSEFGAYGAFYYAEISAYF
;
A
#
# COMPACT_ATOMS: atom_id res chain seq x y z
N MET A 1 -11.65 -17.44 -2.25
CA MET A 1 -10.59 -17.99 -1.37
C MET A 1 -9.43 -17.02 -1.47
N GLY A 2 -9.16 -16.23 -0.42
CA GLY A 2 -8.11 -15.21 -0.47
C GLY A 2 -6.75 -15.86 -0.68
N ARG A 3 -5.98 -15.36 -1.66
CA ARG A 3 -4.59 -15.77 -1.84
C ARG A 3 -3.79 -15.20 -0.66
N ILE A 4 -3.52 -16.02 0.36
CA ILE A 4 -2.55 -15.69 1.40
C ILE A 4 -1.20 -16.15 0.86
N GLY A 5 -0.35 -15.20 0.49
CA GLY A 5 0.96 -15.45 -0.08
C GLY A 5 1.79 -14.18 -0.11
N VAL A 6 3.11 -14.34 -0.26
CA VAL A 6 4.05 -13.22 -0.37
C VAL A 6 3.60 -12.26 -1.46
N GLY A 7 3.35 -11.00 -1.09
CA GLY A 7 2.98 -9.97 -2.06
C GLY A 7 1.54 -10.03 -2.59
N ALA A 8 0.65 -10.86 -2.04
CA ALA A 8 -0.76 -10.79 -2.43
C ALA A 8 -1.49 -9.76 -1.55
N SER A 9 -1.87 -8.61 -2.12
CA SER A 9 -2.81 -7.70 -1.47
C SER A 9 -4.23 -8.27 -1.57
N VAL A 10 -5.06 -7.99 -0.56
CA VAL A 10 -6.48 -8.36 -0.61
C VAL A 10 -7.16 -7.45 -1.64
N PRO A 11 -7.80 -7.99 -2.69
CA PRO A 11 -8.53 -7.16 -3.63
C PRO A 11 -9.64 -6.36 -2.91
N PRO A 12 -9.85 -5.09 -3.26
CA PRO A 12 -10.92 -4.31 -2.66
C PRO A 12 -12.28 -4.92 -2.99
N GLY A 13 -13.22 -4.85 -2.02
CA GLY A 13 -14.62 -5.15 -2.28
C GLY A 13 -15.19 -4.23 -3.37
N ARG A 14 -15.88 -4.83 -4.35
CA ARG A 14 -16.47 -4.18 -5.52
C ARG A 14 -17.86 -4.80 -5.72
N ALA A 15 -18.92 -4.00 -5.83
CA ALA A 15 -20.28 -4.52 -6.07
C ALA A 15 -20.43 -5.04 -7.51
N VAL A 16 -19.64 -4.51 -8.44
CA VAL A 16 -19.60 -4.95 -9.83
C VAL A 16 -18.32 -5.74 -10.08
N ASP A 17 -18.46 -7.04 -10.30
CA ASP A 17 -17.35 -7.87 -10.73
C ASP A 17 -17.08 -7.64 -12.22
N LEU A 18 -15.88 -7.14 -12.53
CA LEU A 18 -15.38 -6.99 -13.92
C LEU A 18 -14.19 -7.93 -14.19
N SER A 19 -14.01 -8.92 -13.32
CA SER A 19 -13.05 -9.99 -13.52
C SER A 19 -13.70 -11.16 -14.24
N THR A 20 -12.89 -11.96 -14.91
CA THR A 20 -13.33 -13.17 -15.62
C THR A 20 -12.21 -14.18 -15.57
N GLU A 21 -12.52 -15.37 -15.07
CA GLU A 21 -11.65 -16.54 -15.25
C GLU A 21 -11.89 -17.07 -16.67
N ILE A 22 -10.88 -16.89 -17.52
CA ILE A 22 -10.95 -17.33 -18.92
C ILE A 22 -10.63 -18.82 -19.01
N PHE A 23 -9.68 -19.29 -18.21
CA PHE A 23 -9.21 -20.67 -18.21
C PHE A 23 -8.61 -21.05 -16.85
N SER A 24 -8.88 -22.26 -16.38
CA SER A 24 -8.34 -22.74 -15.10
C SER A 24 -8.16 -24.26 -15.13
N GLU A 25 -6.90 -24.70 -15.17
CA GLU A 25 -6.49 -26.08 -15.04
C GLU A 25 -5.33 -26.19 -14.05
N PRO A 26 -5.04 -27.40 -13.51
CA PRO A 26 -3.87 -27.61 -12.67
C PRO A 26 -2.58 -27.14 -13.37
N GLY A 27 -1.98 -26.07 -12.87
CA GLY A 27 -0.72 -25.50 -13.39
C GLY A 27 -0.89 -24.35 -14.39
N LEU A 28 -2.10 -24.02 -14.84
CA LEU A 28 -2.34 -22.86 -15.70
C LEU A 28 -3.69 -22.20 -15.36
N THR A 29 -3.63 -20.93 -15.02
CA THR A 29 -4.82 -20.08 -14.87
C THR A 29 -4.66 -18.86 -15.77
N VAL A 30 -5.72 -18.51 -16.49
CA VAL A 30 -5.82 -17.28 -17.29
C VAL A 30 -7.01 -16.50 -16.75
N THR A 31 -6.74 -15.32 -16.23
CA THR A 31 -7.76 -14.40 -15.71
C THR A 31 -7.65 -13.05 -16.40
N HIS A 32 -8.79 -12.38 -16.53
CA HIS A 32 -8.90 -10.98 -16.90
C HIS A 32 -9.48 -10.22 -15.70
N ASP A 33 -8.92 -9.07 -15.34
CA ASP A 33 -9.51 -8.13 -14.39
C ASP A 33 -9.34 -6.71 -14.94
N LEU A 34 -10.37 -5.90 -14.78
CA LEU A 34 -10.37 -4.52 -15.20
C LEU A 34 -10.14 -3.63 -13.98
N ASP A 35 -8.93 -3.07 -13.86
CA ASP A 35 -8.54 -2.25 -12.71
C ASP A 35 -8.88 -0.76 -12.85
N ARG A 36 -9.27 -0.30 -14.05
CA ARG A 36 -9.58 1.10 -14.36
C ARG A 36 -10.69 1.24 -15.39
N LEU A 37 -11.85 1.75 -14.96
CA LEU A 37 -12.96 2.17 -15.81
C LEU A 37 -13.56 3.43 -15.19
N VAL A 38 -13.10 4.60 -15.63
CA VAL A 38 -13.46 5.86 -14.98
C VAL A 38 -13.94 6.87 -16.01
N LEU A 39 -15.09 7.48 -15.73
CA LEU A 39 -15.54 8.69 -16.39
C LEU A 39 -15.05 9.89 -15.59
N ARG A 40 -14.40 10.86 -16.24
CA ARG A 40 -13.95 12.11 -15.62
C ARG A 40 -14.59 13.30 -16.31
N VAL A 41 -15.00 14.28 -15.50
CA VAL A 41 -15.52 15.57 -15.95
C VAL A 41 -14.71 16.65 -15.25
N TRP A 42 -14.04 17.48 -16.05
CA TRP A 42 -13.26 18.62 -15.57
C TRP A 42 -14.11 19.88 -15.66
N LEU A 43 -14.30 20.55 -14.52
CA LEU A 43 -14.97 21.84 -14.40
C LEU A 43 -13.98 22.85 -13.83
N ASP A 44 -14.27 24.15 -13.95
CA ASP A 44 -13.30 25.22 -13.62
C ASP A 44 -12.71 25.13 -12.19
N ALA A 45 -13.51 24.72 -11.20
CA ALA A 45 -13.10 24.64 -9.80
C ALA A 45 -13.12 23.21 -9.22
N VAL A 46 -13.61 22.23 -9.99
CA VAL A 46 -13.83 20.87 -9.50
C VAL A 46 -13.65 19.84 -10.59
N ASP A 47 -12.89 18.79 -10.27
CA ASP A 47 -12.80 17.58 -11.06
C ASP A 47 -13.70 16.51 -10.45
N LEU A 48 -14.57 15.93 -11.26
CA LEU A 48 -15.47 14.86 -10.85
C LEU A 48 -15.07 13.56 -11.54
N SER A 49 -15.01 12.46 -10.79
CA SER A 49 -14.79 11.14 -11.36
C SER A 49 -15.74 10.09 -10.79
N VAL A 50 -16.23 9.21 -11.66
CA VAL A 50 -17.09 8.09 -11.31
C VAL A 50 -16.59 6.82 -11.98
N GLY A 51 -16.51 5.75 -11.20
CA GLY A 51 -16.15 4.41 -11.65
C GLY A 51 -14.92 3.88 -10.94
N ARG A 52 -14.25 2.92 -11.58
CA ARG A 52 -13.08 2.23 -11.01
C ARG A 52 -11.81 3.03 -11.18
N GLN A 53 -11.20 3.42 -10.07
CA GLN A 53 -10.03 4.30 -10.04
C GLN A 53 -9.12 3.99 -8.85
N ALA A 54 -7.82 4.23 -8.98
CA ALA A 54 -6.94 4.27 -7.82
C ALA A 54 -7.08 5.62 -7.10
N VAL A 55 -7.24 5.54 -5.78
CA VAL A 55 -7.21 6.69 -4.88
C VAL A 55 -6.16 6.39 -3.83
N THR A 56 -5.22 7.31 -3.63
CA THR A 56 -4.15 7.18 -2.62
C THR A 56 -4.09 8.45 -1.79
N TRP A 57 -4.12 8.28 -0.48
CA TRP A 57 -3.86 9.34 0.49
C TRP A 57 -2.63 8.99 1.34
N GLY A 58 -1.98 10.02 1.87
CA GLY A 58 -0.71 9.89 2.58
C GLY A 58 0.51 10.18 1.71
N THR A 59 1.67 10.17 2.35
CA THR A 59 2.97 10.43 1.72
C THR A 59 3.94 9.26 1.88
N ALA A 60 3.68 8.32 2.79
CA ALA A 60 4.49 7.12 3.01
C ALA A 60 4.62 6.24 1.75
N ILE A 61 5.78 5.59 1.59
CA ILE A 61 6.14 4.76 0.44
C ILE A 61 6.10 3.27 0.82
N LEU A 62 6.72 2.92 1.94
CA LEU A 62 6.86 1.53 2.40
C LEU A 62 5.82 1.16 3.45
N PHE A 63 5.26 2.14 4.16
CA PHE A 63 4.29 1.91 5.22
C PHE A 63 3.14 2.93 5.15
N PRO A 64 2.25 2.83 4.14
CA PRO A 64 1.10 3.73 4.01
C PRO A 64 0.16 3.60 5.20
N VAL A 65 -0.20 4.73 5.82
CA VAL A 65 -1.13 4.77 6.97
C VAL A 65 -2.45 5.45 6.67
N ALA A 66 -2.47 6.35 5.69
CA ALA A 66 -3.67 7.08 5.29
C ALA A 66 -4.32 6.51 4.02
N ASP A 67 -3.74 5.46 3.44
CA ASP A 67 -4.23 4.85 2.21
C ASP A 67 -5.35 3.83 2.48
N LEU A 68 -6.47 4.33 3.00
CA LEU A 68 -7.62 3.52 3.43
C LEU A 68 -8.41 2.90 2.28
N TRP A 69 -8.18 3.35 1.05
CA TRP A 69 -8.99 2.99 -0.11
C TRP A 69 -8.61 1.62 -0.64
N THR A 70 -7.31 1.43 -0.85
CA THR A 70 -6.68 0.17 -1.20
C THR A 70 -5.26 0.22 -0.68
N THR A 71 -4.82 -0.71 0.15
CA THR A 71 -3.41 -0.79 0.51
C THR A 71 -2.69 -1.62 -0.54
N PHE A 72 -1.48 -1.20 -0.89
CA PHE A 72 -0.60 -1.93 -1.81
C PHE A 72 0.63 -2.40 -1.05
N SER A 73 0.93 -3.70 -1.12
CA SER A 73 2.17 -4.21 -0.56
C SER A 73 3.31 -3.89 -1.52
N PRO A 74 4.47 -3.39 -1.05
CA PRO A 74 5.64 -3.20 -1.92
C PRO A 74 6.21 -4.54 -2.45
N PHE A 75 5.62 -5.66 -2.06
CA PHE A 75 6.02 -7.01 -2.46
C PHE A 75 5.13 -7.63 -3.52
N GLU A 76 4.09 -6.93 -3.97
CA GLU A 76 3.20 -7.44 -5.01
C GLU A 76 3.88 -7.42 -6.38
N LEU A 77 3.96 -8.61 -6.99
CA LEU A 77 4.69 -8.87 -8.22
C LEU A 77 3.85 -8.71 -9.47
N ASP A 78 2.58 -9.10 -9.38
CA ASP A 78 1.69 -9.27 -10.53
C ASP A 78 0.91 -7.98 -10.84
N THR A 79 1.39 -6.84 -10.36
CA THR A 79 0.73 -5.56 -10.62
C THR A 79 1.76 -4.48 -10.93
N SER A 80 1.61 -3.85 -12.08
CA SER A 80 2.33 -2.61 -12.40
C SER A 80 1.71 -1.39 -11.73
N GLN A 81 0.47 -1.52 -11.23
CA GLN A 81 -0.29 -0.44 -10.65
C GLN A 81 -1.15 -0.90 -9.49
N LYS A 82 -1.40 0.03 -8.57
CA LYS A 82 -2.37 -0.11 -7.49
C LYS A 82 -3.75 -0.53 -8.00
N ARG A 83 -4.39 -1.52 -7.37
CA ARG A 83 -5.77 -1.92 -7.67
C ARG A 83 -6.77 -0.78 -7.47
N GLY A 84 -7.74 -0.68 -8.37
CA GLY A 84 -8.76 0.37 -8.33
C GLY A 84 -9.93 0.03 -7.41
N ILE A 85 -10.53 1.06 -6.82
CA ILE A 85 -11.83 1.00 -6.12
C ILE A 85 -12.92 1.59 -6.99
N ASP A 86 -14.14 1.07 -6.86
CA ASP A 86 -15.32 1.67 -7.47
C ASP A 86 -15.73 2.86 -6.59
N ALA A 87 -15.66 4.08 -7.13
CA ALA A 87 -15.85 5.28 -6.33
C ALA A 87 -16.43 6.46 -7.12
N LEU A 88 -17.17 7.30 -6.40
CA LEU A 88 -17.41 8.69 -6.74
C LEU A 88 -16.37 9.55 -6.03
N ARG A 89 -15.69 10.42 -6.76
CA ARG A 89 -14.68 11.33 -6.22
C ARG A 89 -14.87 12.74 -6.78
N SER A 90 -14.66 13.73 -5.92
CA SER A 90 -14.61 15.14 -6.31
C SER A 90 -13.39 15.83 -5.73
N THR A 91 -12.60 16.48 -6.57
CA THR A 91 -11.38 17.17 -6.17
C THR A 91 -11.54 18.66 -6.49
N TRP A 92 -11.44 19.51 -5.47
CA TRP A 92 -11.70 20.95 -5.55
C TRP A 92 -10.42 21.74 -5.38
N GLY A 93 -10.14 22.63 -6.34
CA GLY A 93 -9.07 23.61 -6.23
C GLY A 93 -9.53 24.79 -5.35
N LEU A 94 -8.85 25.00 -4.22
CA LEU A 94 -9.15 26.07 -3.28
C LEU A 94 -8.08 27.17 -3.35
N PHE A 95 -8.50 28.42 -3.07
CA PHE A 95 -7.59 29.57 -2.96
C PHE A 95 -6.65 29.75 -4.16
N GLY A 96 -7.15 29.51 -5.38
CA GLY A 96 -6.33 29.61 -6.60
C GLY A 96 -5.26 28.52 -6.74
N GLY A 97 -5.49 27.34 -6.15
CA GLY A 97 -4.60 26.18 -6.21
C GLY A 97 -3.64 26.03 -5.02
N ALA A 98 -3.71 26.93 -4.03
CA ALA A 98 -2.89 26.82 -2.82
C ALA A 98 -3.37 25.72 -1.86
N ALA A 99 -4.59 25.22 -2.05
CA ALA A 99 -5.07 24.03 -1.36
C ALA A 99 -5.99 23.19 -2.26
N GLU A 100 -6.11 21.91 -1.94
CA GLU A 100 -6.99 20.95 -2.60
C GLU A 100 -7.89 20.29 -1.57
N LEU A 101 -9.20 20.21 -1.84
CA LEU A 101 -10.14 19.37 -1.08
C LEU A 101 -10.51 18.16 -1.92
N ASP A 102 -10.24 16.96 -1.42
CA ASP A 102 -10.54 15.69 -2.06
C ASP A 102 -11.62 14.96 -1.27
N LEU A 103 -12.76 14.69 -1.90
CA LEU A 103 -13.88 13.94 -1.31
C LEU A 103 -14.06 12.63 -2.07
N VAL A 104 -14.26 11.54 -1.34
CA VAL A 104 -14.37 10.20 -1.91
C VAL A 104 -15.52 9.46 -1.24
N ILE A 105 -16.34 8.80 -2.05
CA ILE A 105 -17.31 7.79 -1.63
C ILE A 105 -16.96 6.52 -2.39
N ALA A 106 -16.55 5.49 -1.64
CA ALA A 106 -16.10 4.22 -2.15
C ALA A 106 -17.14 3.12 -1.90
N ASP A 107 -17.46 2.41 -2.95
CA ASP A 107 -18.14 1.12 -2.89
C ASP A 107 -17.20 0.07 -2.27
N ARG A 108 -17.78 -0.82 -1.47
CA ARG A 108 -17.10 -1.91 -0.77
C ARG A 108 -17.79 -3.26 -1.01
N GLY A 109 -18.68 -3.35 -2.00
CA GLY A 109 -19.42 -4.57 -2.34
C GLY A 109 -20.89 -4.54 -1.93
N ALA A 110 -21.22 -3.78 -0.88
CA ALA A 110 -22.58 -3.60 -0.38
C ALA A 110 -22.82 -2.14 0.05
N ILE A 111 -24.09 -1.71 -0.01
CA ILE A 111 -24.48 -0.34 0.36
C ILE A 111 -24.24 -0.04 1.84
N ASP A 112 -24.34 -1.05 2.71
CA ASP A 112 -24.11 -0.93 4.15
C ASP A 112 -22.61 -0.74 4.47
N ASP A 113 -21.74 -1.19 3.57
CA ASP A 113 -20.28 -1.13 3.73
C ASP A 113 -19.64 0.12 3.12
N LEU A 114 -20.45 1.05 2.58
CA LEU A 114 -19.96 2.28 1.97
C LEU A 114 -18.95 2.99 2.87
N SER A 115 -17.80 3.32 2.28
CA SER A 115 -16.77 4.12 2.93
C SER A 115 -16.73 5.50 2.31
N PHE A 116 -16.54 6.54 3.10
CA PHE A 116 -16.49 7.90 2.60
C PHE A 116 -15.56 8.77 3.43
N GLY A 117 -14.99 9.80 2.83
CA GLY A 117 -14.08 10.69 3.54
C GLY A 117 -13.75 11.94 2.77
N GLY A 118 -13.09 12.86 3.48
CA GLY A 118 -12.54 14.08 2.92
C GLY A 118 -11.10 14.31 3.40
N ARG A 119 -10.25 14.78 2.48
CA ARG A 119 -8.87 15.21 2.77
C ARG A 119 -8.66 16.60 2.22
N VAL A 120 -8.04 17.47 3.00
CA VAL A 120 -7.50 18.75 2.54
C VAL A 120 -5.98 18.68 2.50
N VAL A 121 -5.39 19.18 1.42
CA VAL A 121 -3.96 19.41 1.30
C VAL A 121 -3.73 20.92 1.13
N ALA A 122 -2.79 21.48 1.87
CA ALA A 122 -2.33 22.85 1.72
C ALA A 122 -0.88 22.84 1.23
N TYR A 123 -0.63 23.56 0.13
CA TYR A 123 0.68 23.63 -0.51
C TYR A 123 1.41 24.89 -0.05
N THR A 124 2.65 24.72 0.37
CA THR A 124 3.55 25.84 0.67
C THR A 124 4.81 25.73 -0.17
N ARG A 125 5.67 26.75 -0.12
CA ARG A 125 6.91 26.77 -0.90
C ARG A 125 7.88 25.62 -0.55
N VAL A 126 7.83 25.11 0.68
CA VAL A 126 8.81 24.14 1.20
C VAL A 126 8.17 22.90 1.79
N ALA A 127 6.85 22.87 1.89
CA ALA A 127 6.13 21.78 2.53
C ALA A 127 4.69 21.68 2.04
N ASP A 128 4.20 20.46 2.00
CA ASP A 128 2.80 20.12 1.77
C ASP A 128 2.25 19.52 3.05
N LEU A 129 1.19 20.11 3.58
CA LEU A 129 0.53 19.65 4.81
C LEU A 129 -0.86 19.17 4.47
N TRP A 130 -1.27 18.06 5.02
CA TRP A 130 -2.58 17.49 4.74
C TRP A 130 -3.23 16.92 5.99
N GLY A 131 -4.55 16.86 5.96
CA GLY A 131 -5.36 16.27 7.01
C GLY A 131 -6.73 15.88 6.48
N GLY A 132 -7.39 14.95 7.17
CA GLY A 132 -8.66 14.42 6.69
C GLY A 132 -9.37 13.57 7.71
N ILE A 133 -10.60 13.21 7.37
CA ILE A 133 -11.45 12.31 8.13
C ILE A 133 -12.15 11.35 7.17
N ALA A 134 -12.28 10.09 7.56
CA ALA A 134 -13.05 9.12 6.79
C ALA A 134 -13.80 8.15 7.70
N LYS A 135 -14.97 7.71 7.24
CA LYS A 135 -15.62 6.49 7.70
C LYS A 135 -15.19 5.36 6.80
N HIS A 136 -14.61 4.31 7.38
CA HIS A 136 -14.17 3.12 6.68
C HIS A 136 -14.70 1.89 7.41
N TRP A 137 -15.59 1.13 6.77
CA TRP A 137 -16.37 0.08 7.44
C TRP A 137 -16.98 0.56 8.76
N ASN A 138 -16.69 -0.09 9.89
CA ASN A 138 -17.19 0.30 11.22
C ASN A 138 -16.16 1.15 12.00
N GLU A 139 -15.31 1.89 11.29
CA GLU A 139 -14.27 2.72 11.90
C GLU A 139 -14.32 4.15 11.39
N ILE A 140 -13.96 5.09 12.27
CA ILE A 140 -13.66 6.47 11.91
C ILE A 140 -12.16 6.68 11.98
N PHE A 141 -11.59 7.15 10.88
CA PHE A 141 -10.20 7.52 10.80
C PHE A 141 -10.05 9.04 10.80
N LEU A 142 -9.13 9.52 11.61
CA LEU A 142 -8.62 10.89 11.59
C LEU A 142 -7.17 10.86 11.14
N PHE A 143 -6.87 11.51 10.03
CA PHE A 143 -5.54 11.49 9.42
C PHE A 143 -4.92 12.87 9.37
N ALA A 144 -3.60 12.92 9.52
CA ALA A 144 -2.80 14.10 9.27
C ALA A 144 -1.40 13.72 8.82
N GLY A 145 -0.75 14.59 8.06
CA GLY A 145 0.61 14.39 7.67
C GLY A 145 1.13 15.50 6.80
N GLY A 146 2.29 15.24 6.20
CA GLY A 146 2.88 16.17 5.28
C GLY A 146 4.27 15.77 4.86
N SER A 147 4.82 16.57 3.96
CA SER A 147 6.19 16.45 3.54
C SER A 147 6.85 17.81 3.45
N ALA A 148 8.16 17.85 3.69
CA ALA A 148 8.96 19.06 3.54
C ALA A 148 10.23 18.77 2.75
N ASP A 149 10.53 19.64 1.80
CA ASP A 149 11.65 19.50 0.88
C ASP A 149 12.79 20.47 1.24
N ALA A 150 14.01 19.95 1.31
CA ALA A 150 15.23 20.68 1.60
C ALA A 150 16.35 20.24 0.64
N GLY A 151 16.34 20.82 -0.57
CA GLY A 151 17.31 20.51 -1.62
C GLY A 151 17.12 19.07 -2.13
N ALA A 152 18.12 18.22 -1.90
CA ALA A 152 18.10 16.81 -2.30
C ALA A 152 17.47 15.88 -1.26
N VAL A 153 16.94 16.43 -0.17
CA VAL A 153 16.39 15.66 0.94
C VAL A 153 14.92 16.02 1.15
N LYS A 154 14.07 15.01 1.33
CA LYS A 154 12.66 15.17 1.65
C LYS A 154 12.33 14.46 2.96
N LEU A 155 11.68 15.17 3.88
CA LEU A 155 11.12 14.59 5.10
C LEU A 155 9.63 14.35 4.89
N ARG A 156 9.13 13.21 5.35
CA ARG A 156 7.72 12.81 5.27
C ARG A 156 7.24 12.34 6.64
N ALA A 157 6.00 12.64 6.99
CA ALA A 157 5.37 12.13 8.19
C ALA A 157 3.87 11.99 7.99
N ASP A 158 3.34 10.83 8.36
CA ASP A 158 1.91 10.52 8.30
C ASP A 158 1.45 9.93 9.64
N LEU A 159 0.22 10.26 10.05
CA LEU A 159 -0.43 9.78 11.26
C LEU A 159 -1.90 9.46 10.97
N ALA A 160 -2.38 8.34 11.49
CA ALA A 160 -3.77 7.92 11.48
C ALA A 160 -4.21 7.55 12.90
N GLY A 161 -5.20 8.25 13.44
CA GLY A 161 -5.95 7.83 14.62
C GLY A 161 -7.21 7.08 14.18
N ILE A 162 -7.52 5.97 14.83
CA ILE A 162 -8.65 5.09 14.48
C ILE A 162 -9.58 5.00 15.69
N TYR A 163 -10.88 5.15 15.45
CA TYR A 163 -11.93 4.96 16.43
C TYR A 163 -12.89 3.88 15.94
N ASP A 164 -13.03 2.83 16.74
CA ASP A 164 -13.92 1.72 16.47
C ASP A 164 -15.35 2.09 16.89
N LEU A 165 -16.29 2.01 15.95
CA LEU A 165 -17.68 2.38 16.18
C LEU A 165 -18.45 1.31 16.97
N ASP A 166 -18.08 0.03 16.82
CA ASP A 166 -18.77 -1.09 17.49
C ASP A 166 -18.32 -1.20 18.95
N ALA A 167 -17.01 -1.11 19.20
CA ALA A 167 -16.42 -1.09 20.53
C ALA A 167 -16.55 0.26 21.24
N ALA A 168 -16.91 1.32 20.51
CA ALA A 168 -16.97 2.70 20.98
C ALA A 168 -15.67 3.15 21.67
N ALA A 169 -14.52 2.75 21.12
CA ALA A 169 -13.22 2.97 21.74
C ALA A 169 -12.14 3.38 20.70
N PRO A 170 -11.17 4.22 21.10
CA PRO A 170 -10.02 4.48 20.26
C PRO A 170 -9.13 3.23 20.16
N GLN A 171 -8.65 2.95 18.95
CA GLN A 171 -7.60 1.96 18.73
C GLN A 171 -6.21 2.64 18.80
N LEU A 172 -5.15 1.83 18.81
CA LEU A 172 -3.79 2.36 18.71
C LEU A 172 -3.58 3.03 17.34
N PRO A 173 -2.88 4.18 17.30
CA PRO A 173 -2.68 4.90 16.04
C PRO A 173 -1.70 4.16 15.13
N ARG A 174 -1.72 4.51 13.84
CA ARG A 174 -0.68 4.15 12.87
C ARG A 174 0.12 5.40 12.52
N ALA A 175 1.44 5.32 12.50
CA ALA A 175 2.30 6.46 12.21
C ALA A 175 3.53 6.04 11.40
N THR A 176 3.91 6.86 10.41
CA THR A 176 5.11 6.63 9.60
C THR A 176 5.89 7.92 9.48
N VAL A 177 7.21 7.86 9.68
CA VAL A 177 8.13 8.96 9.40
C VAL A 177 9.15 8.48 8.39
N GLY A 178 9.35 9.24 7.33
CA GLY A 178 10.21 8.90 6.20
C GLY A 178 11.22 9.99 5.87
N LEU A 179 12.39 9.58 5.38
CA LEU A 179 13.43 10.46 4.87
C LEU A 179 13.85 9.95 3.49
N ASP A 180 13.80 10.82 2.49
CA ASP A 180 14.28 10.53 1.15
C ASP A 180 15.53 11.35 0.84
N ALA A 181 16.51 10.71 0.20
CA ALA A 181 17.65 11.34 -0.42
C ALA A 181 17.59 11.09 -1.93
N ILE A 182 17.43 12.14 -2.71
CA ILE A 182 17.16 12.10 -4.14
C ILE A 182 18.32 12.73 -4.92
N ARG A 183 18.88 11.97 -5.85
CA ARG A 183 19.86 12.38 -6.86
C ARG A 183 19.34 12.00 -8.25
N PRO A 184 19.93 12.52 -9.34
CA PRO A 184 19.41 12.25 -10.69
C PRO A 184 19.30 10.77 -11.06
N ASP A 185 20.25 9.95 -10.60
CA ASP A 185 20.34 8.52 -10.89
C ASP A 185 19.99 7.64 -9.68
N LEU A 186 19.81 8.21 -8.49
CA LEU A 186 19.68 7.46 -7.25
C LEU A 186 18.63 8.08 -6.33
N SER A 187 17.65 7.29 -5.90
CA SER A 187 16.77 7.64 -4.79
C SER A 187 16.89 6.60 -3.68
N LEU A 188 17.11 7.06 -2.46
CA LEU A 188 17.08 6.25 -1.24
C LEU A 188 15.99 6.80 -0.32
N SER A 189 15.10 5.95 0.14
CA SER A 189 14.07 6.25 1.12
C SER A 189 14.28 5.38 2.35
N LEU A 190 14.18 5.98 3.53
CA LEU A 190 14.20 5.30 4.82
C LEU A 190 12.90 5.62 5.54
N GLU A 191 12.24 4.62 6.12
CA GLU A 191 11.00 4.82 6.87
C GLU A 191 11.04 4.08 8.21
N VAL A 192 10.44 4.70 9.23
CA VAL A 192 10.12 4.04 10.51
C VAL A 192 8.61 4.10 10.68
N HIS A 193 8.03 2.97 11.05
CA HIS A 193 6.59 2.81 11.12
C HIS A 193 6.16 2.18 12.43
N PHE A 194 5.14 2.78 13.05
CA PHE A 194 4.38 2.20 14.14
C PHE A 194 3.00 1.77 13.61
N ASN A 195 2.75 0.46 13.65
CA ASN A 195 1.49 -0.17 13.25
C ASN A 195 0.65 -0.48 14.49
N GLY A 196 -0.27 0.42 14.86
CA GLY A 196 -1.19 0.20 15.98
C GLY A 196 -2.11 -1.02 15.82
N ALA A 197 -2.38 -1.46 14.59
CA ALA A 197 -3.20 -2.63 14.32
C ALA A 197 -2.46 -3.96 14.52
N GLY A 198 -1.13 -3.94 14.66
CA GLY A 198 -0.33 -5.15 14.80
C GLY A 198 -0.56 -5.92 16.12
N ALA A 199 -0.21 -7.20 16.09
CA ALA A 199 -0.30 -8.14 17.20
C ALA A 199 0.28 -7.55 18.50
N ALA A 200 -0.43 -7.75 19.60
CA ALA A 200 0.00 -7.30 20.91
C ALA A 200 1.27 -8.04 21.36
N PRO A 201 2.10 -7.45 22.24
CA PRO A 201 3.22 -8.16 22.82
C PRO A 201 2.78 -9.48 23.48
N GLY A 202 3.31 -10.60 22.99
CA GLY A 202 2.98 -11.95 23.47
C GLY A 202 1.80 -12.62 22.75
N GLU A 203 1.11 -11.93 21.85
CA GLU A 203 0.10 -12.51 20.97
C GLU A 203 0.78 -13.32 19.85
N ALA A 204 0.29 -14.53 19.60
CA ALA A 204 0.85 -15.38 18.56
C ALA A 204 0.40 -14.90 17.18
N TYR A 205 1.36 -14.73 16.25
CA TYR A 205 1.07 -14.25 14.91
C TYR A 205 0.05 -15.10 14.14
N LEU A 206 0.04 -16.43 14.33
CA LEU A 206 -0.98 -17.27 13.68
C LEU A 206 -2.40 -16.94 14.14
N THR A 207 -2.60 -16.70 15.44
CA THR A 207 -3.89 -16.30 16.01
C THR A 207 -4.28 -14.92 15.48
N TYR A 208 -3.35 -13.96 15.55
CA TYR A 208 -3.56 -12.63 14.99
C TYR A 208 -3.93 -12.68 13.50
N ALA A 209 -3.23 -13.49 12.69
CA ALA A 209 -3.52 -13.63 11.26
C ALA A 209 -4.94 -14.13 10.97
N SER A 210 -5.48 -15.00 11.83
CA SER A 210 -6.82 -15.56 11.64
C SER A 210 -7.95 -14.66 12.14
N GLU A 211 -7.67 -13.74 13.07
CA GLU A 211 -8.68 -12.96 13.78
C GLU A 211 -8.65 -11.46 13.44
N SER A 212 -7.53 -10.96 12.92
CA SER A 212 -7.34 -9.54 12.61
C SER A 212 -8.19 -9.11 11.42
N GLU A 213 -9.20 -8.28 11.68
CA GLU A 213 -9.99 -7.65 10.63
C GLU A 213 -9.14 -6.73 9.73
N PRO A 214 -8.26 -5.84 10.25
CA PRO A 214 -7.42 -5.00 9.40
C PRO A 214 -6.54 -5.79 8.43
N LEU A 215 -6.01 -6.93 8.86
CA LEU A 215 -5.22 -7.81 7.98
C LEU A 215 -6.13 -8.53 6.97
N GLY A 216 -7.25 -9.09 7.42
CA GLY A 216 -8.20 -9.82 6.56
C GLY A 216 -8.85 -8.94 5.49
N ARG A 217 -9.04 -7.66 5.79
CA ARG A 217 -9.55 -6.63 4.88
C ARG A 217 -8.48 -6.00 3.99
N GLY A 218 -7.20 -6.29 4.24
CA GLY A 218 -6.07 -5.74 3.49
C GLY A 218 -5.77 -4.27 3.79
N GLU A 219 -6.20 -3.73 4.94
CA GLU A 219 -5.82 -2.37 5.38
C GLU A 219 -4.34 -2.30 5.77
N THR A 220 -3.82 -3.41 6.28
CA THR A 220 -2.40 -3.62 6.57
C THR A 220 -1.99 -4.97 6.00
N TYR A 221 -0.72 -5.08 5.62
CA TYR A 221 -0.07 -6.34 5.27
C TYR A 221 0.99 -6.75 6.32
N LEU A 222 1.02 -6.04 7.44
CA LEU A 222 2.01 -6.18 8.50
C LEU A 222 1.37 -6.69 9.78
N MET A 223 2.03 -7.66 10.43
CA MET A 223 1.51 -8.37 11.59
C MET A 223 2.05 -7.85 12.92
N GLY A 224 3.27 -7.35 12.97
CA GLY A 224 3.89 -6.68 14.11
C GLY A 224 3.57 -5.19 14.19
N ARG A 225 4.22 -4.51 15.15
CA ARG A 225 3.92 -3.12 15.53
C ARG A 225 5.00 -2.10 15.20
N VAL A 226 6.26 -2.48 15.09
CA VAL A 226 7.36 -1.52 14.91
C VAL A 226 8.24 -1.99 13.78
N TYR A 227 8.37 -1.16 12.75
CA TYR A 227 9.15 -1.48 11.57
C TYR A 227 10.14 -0.38 11.22
N GLY A 228 11.26 -0.82 10.67
CA GLY A 228 12.14 0.00 9.86
C GLY A 228 12.08 -0.48 8.42
N GLY A 229 12.19 0.43 7.46
CA GLY A 229 12.21 0.11 6.05
C GLY A 229 13.21 0.96 5.28
N ALA A 230 13.72 0.41 4.19
CA ALA A 230 14.55 1.12 3.23
C ALA A 230 14.12 0.77 1.81
N ALA A 231 14.12 1.74 0.91
CA ALA A 231 13.90 1.54 -0.52
C ALA A 231 14.96 2.29 -1.32
N LEU A 232 15.51 1.64 -2.32
CA LEU A 232 16.55 2.13 -3.20
C LEU A 232 16.07 1.97 -4.63
N ARG A 233 16.25 3.01 -5.44
CA ARG A 233 16.19 2.92 -6.90
C ARG A 233 17.43 3.58 -7.47
N TRP A 234 18.17 2.83 -8.27
CA TRP A 234 19.39 3.28 -8.93
C TRP A 234 19.29 3.05 -10.43
N VAL A 235 19.59 4.07 -11.22
CA VAL A 235 19.54 4.06 -12.69
C VAL A 235 20.96 4.31 -13.22
N PRO A 236 21.85 3.31 -13.16
CA PRO A 236 23.25 3.46 -13.58
C PRO A 236 23.40 3.81 -15.07
N THR A 237 22.47 3.36 -15.90
CA THR A 237 22.41 3.64 -17.34
C THR A 237 20.96 3.81 -17.76
N GLU A 238 20.71 4.47 -18.89
CA GLU A 238 19.35 4.73 -19.40
C GLU A 238 18.43 3.48 -19.43
N PRO A 239 18.87 2.29 -19.91
CA PRO A 239 17.99 1.12 -19.96
C PRO A 239 17.98 0.31 -18.66
N LEU A 240 18.84 0.58 -17.68
CA LEU A 240 19.00 -0.28 -16.51
C LEU A 240 18.51 0.41 -15.23
N THR A 241 17.52 -0.19 -14.58
CA THR A 241 17.09 0.19 -13.24
C THR A 241 17.35 -0.96 -12.27
N VAL A 242 18.01 -0.66 -11.15
CA VAL A 242 18.17 -1.55 -10.01
C VAL A 242 17.31 -1.01 -8.87
N SER A 243 16.40 -1.84 -8.38
CA SER A 243 15.56 -1.52 -7.24
C SER A 243 15.86 -2.48 -6.10
N ALA A 244 15.92 -1.99 -4.88
CA ALA A 244 16.02 -2.83 -3.70
C ALA A 244 15.17 -2.25 -2.58
N SER A 245 14.43 -3.09 -1.86
CA SER A 245 13.71 -2.70 -0.66
C SER A 245 13.94 -3.69 0.46
N ALA A 246 13.89 -3.19 1.69
CA ALA A 246 13.95 -4.01 2.88
C ALA A 246 12.94 -3.51 3.90
N LEU A 247 12.23 -4.42 4.55
CA LEU A 247 11.40 -4.14 5.73
C LEU A 247 11.93 -5.01 6.85
N ALA A 248 12.06 -4.45 8.05
CA ALA A 248 12.50 -5.17 9.24
C ALA A 248 11.53 -4.90 10.38
N ASN A 249 11.08 -5.97 11.03
CA ASN A 249 10.25 -5.90 12.22
C ASN A 249 11.18 -5.89 13.45
N ALA A 250 11.09 -4.83 14.24
CA ALA A 250 11.97 -4.60 15.38
C ALA A 250 11.61 -5.45 16.61
N LEU A 251 10.38 -6.00 16.65
CA LEU A 251 9.88 -6.76 17.80
C LEU A 251 10.08 -8.27 17.66
N ASP A 252 10.30 -8.80 16.46
CA ASP A 252 10.55 -10.22 16.20
C ASP A 252 11.79 -10.49 15.31
N PRO A 253 12.90 -9.75 15.53
CA PRO A 253 14.08 -9.59 14.68
C PRO A 253 14.07 -10.28 13.30
N SER A 254 13.08 -9.94 12.47
CA SER A 254 12.88 -10.54 11.16
C SER A 254 12.87 -9.45 10.09
N ALA A 255 13.21 -9.82 8.85
CA ALA A 255 13.25 -8.89 7.74
C ALA A 255 12.86 -9.52 6.42
N MET A 256 12.23 -8.75 5.55
CA MET A 256 12.03 -9.09 4.14
C MET A 256 12.95 -8.21 3.30
N VAL A 257 13.66 -8.81 2.36
CA VAL A 257 14.47 -8.11 1.36
C VAL A 257 13.98 -8.46 -0.03
N VAL A 258 13.82 -7.44 -0.86
CA VAL A 258 13.48 -7.58 -2.27
C VAL A 258 14.52 -6.85 -3.09
N VAL A 259 15.03 -7.50 -4.13
CA VAL A 259 15.92 -6.89 -5.11
C VAL A 259 15.39 -7.21 -6.48
N SER A 260 15.30 -6.20 -7.34
CA SER A 260 14.95 -6.38 -8.74
C SER A 260 15.85 -5.57 -9.67
N LEU A 261 16.01 -6.10 -10.87
CA LEU A 261 16.75 -5.50 -11.96
C LEU A 261 15.80 -5.46 -13.15
N ALA A 262 15.55 -4.26 -13.66
CA ALA A 262 14.74 -4.04 -14.86
C ALA A 262 15.65 -3.51 -15.97
N TYR A 263 15.65 -4.20 -17.11
CA TYR A 263 16.37 -3.82 -18.31
C TYR A 263 15.38 -3.54 -19.44
N ALA A 264 15.37 -2.31 -19.93
CA ALA A 264 14.52 -1.86 -21.02
C ALA A 264 15.35 -1.70 -22.31
N PRO A 265 15.55 -2.77 -23.11
CA PRO A 265 16.32 -2.69 -24.36
C PRO A 265 15.69 -1.78 -25.42
N THR A 266 14.39 -1.52 -25.30
CA THR A 266 13.60 -0.63 -26.17
C THR A 266 12.55 0.08 -25.33
N GLU A 267 11.92 1.12 -25.88
CA GLU A 267 10.79 1.80 -25.21
C GLU A 267 9.54 0.90 -25.06
N ALA A 268 9.43 -0.17 -25.84
CA ALA A 268 8.27 -1.04 -25.88
C ALA A 268 8.46 -2.37 -25.13
N ALA A 269 9.61 -2.61 -24.51
CA ALA A 269 9.90 -3.88 -23.86
C ALA A 269 10.79 -3.71 -22.62
N THR A 270 10.43 -4.42 -21.56
CA THR A 270 11.20 -4.50 -20.31
C THR A 270 11.37 -5.96 -19.90
N VAL A 271 12.59 -6.34 -19.55
CA VAL A 271 12.92 -7.62 -18.93
C VAL A 271 13.30 -7.37 -17.48
N SER A 272 12.59 -8.01 -16.56
CA SER A 272 12.85 -7.85 -15.13
C SER A 272 13.27 -9.18 -14.51
N LEU A 273 14.26 -9.14 -13.64
CA LEU A 273 14.65 -10.24 -12.76
C LEU A 273 14.52 -9.77 -11.32
N GLY A 274 14.04 -10.62 -10.43
CA GLY A 274 14.07 -10.26 -9.02
C GLY A 274 14.06 -11.42 -8.05
N LEU A 275 14.36 -11.07 -6.80
CA LEU A 275 14.55 -11.94 -5.66
C LEU A 275 13.77 -11.37 -4.49
N PHE A 276 13.03 -12.24 -3.82
CA PHE A 276 12.40 -12.01 -2.52
C PHE A 276 13.06 -12.95 -1.52
N ARG A 277 13.38 -12.44 -0.34
CA ARG A 277 13.92 -13.27 0.73
C ARG A 277 13.46 -12.78 2.09
N GLY A 278 12.70 -13.63 2.77
CA GLY A 278 12.46 -13.51 4.20
C GLY A 278 13.66 -13.99 5.02
N PHE A 279 13.90 -13.30 6.12
CA PHE A 279 14.87 -13.62 7.15
C PHE A 279 14.14 -13.62 8.49
N GLY A 280 14.35 -14.66 9.29
CA GLY A 280 13.69 -14.83 10.57
C GLY A 280 13.67 -16.30 10.98
N THR A 281 13.08 -16.58 12.13
CA THR A 281 12.81 -17.94 12.58
C THR A 281 11.69 -18.54 11.73
N ALA A 282 12.00 -19.63 11.03
CA ALA A 282 11.05 -20.35 10.18
C ALA A 282 9.84 -20.86 10.99
N PRO A 283 8.65 -20.96 10.37
CA PRO A 283 7.47 -21.51 11.02
C PRO A 283 7.69 -22.98 11.39
N ALA A 284 7.18 -23.37 12.55
CA ALA A 284 7.12 -24.77 12.96
C ALA A 284 5.72 -25.30 12.65
N LEU A 285 5.62 -26.45 11.95
CA LEU A 285 4.32 -27.07 11.63
C LEU A 285 3.92 -28.14 12.66
N ALA A 286 4.87 -28.64 13.44
CA ALA A 286 4.68 -29.71 14.41
C ALA A 286 5.58 -29.48 15.65
N PRO A 287 5.16 -29.91 16.85
CA PRO A 287 3.90 -30.59 17.16
C PRO A 287 2.68 -29.65 17.18
N ARG A 288 2.88 -28.34 17.20
CA ARG A 288 1.84 -27.32 17.03
C ARG A 288 2.30 -26.30 16.00
N PRO A 289 1.41 -25.84 15.10
CA PRO A 289 1.73 -24.74 14.20
C PRO A 289 2.11 -23.48 14.98
N GLU A 290 3.27 -22.93 14.70
CA GLU A 290 3.76 -21.69 15.28
C GLU A 290 4.41 -20.83 14.20
N LEU A 291 4.20 -19.52 14.29
CA LEU A 291 4.87 -18.52 13.46
C LEU A 291 5.69 -17.61 14.38
N PRO A 292 6.96 -17.95 14.66
CA PRO A 292 7.74 -17.23 15.66
C PRO A 292 8.24 -15.87 15.19
N SER A 293 8.29 -15.66 13.88
CA SER A 293 8.62 -14.37 13.27
C SER A 293 7.85 -14.16 12.00
N GLU A 294 7.37 -12.95 11.79
CA GLU A 294 6.57 -12.55 10.64
C GLU A 294 7.32 -12.86 9.35
N PHE A 295 8.52 -12.30 9.15
CA PHE A 295 9.24 -12.48 7.89
C PHE A 295 9.93 -13.85 7.76
N GLY A 296 10.00 -14.66 8.84
CA GLY A 296 10.48 -16.04 8.77
C GLY A 296 9.51 -17.02 8.10
N ALA A 297 8.22 -16.68 7.98
CA ALA A 297 7.28 -17.43 7.14
C ALA A 297 7.64 -17.38 5.65
N TYR A 298 8.43 -16.40 5.25
CA TYR A 298 8.68 -16.11 3.86
C TYR A 298 10.01 -16.74 3.45
N GLY A 299 9.95 -17.66 2.48
CA GLY A 299 11.13 -18.29 1.91
C GLY A 299 11.91 -17.36 0.97
N ALA A 300 12.73 -17.98 0.11
CA ALA A 300 13.29 -17.30 -1.04
C ALA A 300 12.41 -17.56 -2.28
N PHE A 301 12.12 -16.50 -3.03
CA PHE A 301 11.39 -16.58 -4.29
C PHE A 301 12.12 -15.77 -5.36
N TYR A 302 12.16 -16.30 -6.58
CA TYR A 302 12.82 -15.67 -7.71
C TYR A 302 11.83 -15.59 -8.87
N TYR A 303 11.90 -14.51 -9.63
CA TYR A 303 11.08 -14.36 -10.83
C TYR A 303 11.86 -13.76 -11.98
N ALA A 304 11.35 -14.04 -13.17
CA ALA A 304 11.68 -13.35 -14.40
C ALA A 304 10.37 -12.90 -15.05
N GLU A 305 10.31 -11.66 -15.47
CA GLU A 305 9.15 -11.06 -16.12
C GLU A 305 9.58 -10.43 -17.44
N ILE A 306 8.73 -10.55 -18.45
CA ILE A 306 8.86 -9.82 -19.71
C ILE A 306 7.57 -9.05 -19.90
N SER A 307 7.70 -7.73 -19.93
CA SER A 307 6.61 -6.80 -20.21
C SER A 307 6.82 -6.21 -21.61
N ALA A 308 5.80 -6.30 -22.46
CA ALA A 308 5.81 -5.76 -23.82
C ALA A 308 4.56 -4.89 -24.04
N TYR A 309 4.76 -3.72 -24.63
CA TYR A 309 3.72 -2.72 -24.86
C TYR A 309 3.48 -2.56 -26.37
N PHE A 310 2.21 -2.40 -26.77
CA PHE A 310 1.76 -2.30 -28.16
C PHE A 310 0.81 -1.12 -28.37
#